data_AF-G5E1X7-F1
#
_entry.id   AF-G5E1X7-F1
#
_cell.length_a   1.000
_cell.length_b   1.000
_cell.length_c   1.000
_cell.angle_alpha   90.00
_cell.angle_beta   90.00
_cell.angle_gamma   90.00
#
_symmetry.space_group_name_H-M   'P 1'
#
loop_
_entity.id
_entity.type
_entity.pdbx_description
1 polymer ?
#
loop_
_entity_poly.entity_id
_entity_poly.type
_entity_poly.pdbx_seq_one_letter_code
_entity_poly.pdbx_strand_id
1 'polypeptide(L)'
;KADQLILEVGGRCEFQEVEPVLTQVAKKLPFPAQAVSKESLREAREKIKQRELNNQNPWTFKRIASRNMLGCRKYISAFDILNKGRYWGKRCLP
;
A
#
# COMPACT_ATOMS: atom_id res chain seq x y z
N LYS A 1 -11.50 -3.74 -1.79
CA LYS A 1 -10.09 -4.27 -1.84
C LYS A 1 -9.17 -3.19 -1.29
N ALA A 2 -7.91 -3.49 -0.93
CA ALA A 2 -6.99 -2.39 -0.58
C ALA A 2 -6.70 -1.52 -1.82
N ASP A 3 -6.28 -0.28 -1.59
CA ASP A 3 -5.98 0.74 -2.62
C ASP A 3 -7.17 1.11 -3.53
N GLN A 4 -8.40 0.89 -3.05
CA GLN A 4 -9.61 1.28 -3.75
C GLN A 4 -9.98 2.73 -3.42
N LEU A 5 -10.23 3.54 -4.45
CA LEU A 5 -10.80 4.88 -4.29
C LEU A 5 -12.27 4.76 -3.87
N ILE A 6 -12.64 5.48 -2.81
CA ILE A 6 -13.99 5.42 -2.21
C ILE A 6 -14.78 6.67 -2.57
N LEU A 7 -14.16 7.83 -2.37
CA LEU A 7 -14.74 9.14 -2.68
C LEU A 7 -13.76 9.88 -3.58
N GLU A 8 -14.29 10.50 -4.63
CA GLU A 8 -13.56 11.38 -5.52
C GLU A 8 -14.20 12.77 -5.40
N VAL A 9 -13.36 13.78 -5.21
CA VAL A 9 -13.78 15.18 -5.15
C VAL A 9 -13.06 15.92 -6.26
N GLY A 10 -13.81 16.68 -7.06
CA GLY A 10 -13.27 17.49 -8.14
C GLY A 10 -13.97 18.85 -8.18
N GLY A 11 -13.25 19.88 -8.61
CA GLY A 11 -13.75 21.26 -8.65
C GLY A 11 -12.61 22.27 -8.70
N ARG A 12 -12.95 23.55 -8.62
CA ARG A 12 -11.98 24.64 -8.44
C ARG A 12 -11.72 24.81 -6.94
N CYS A 13 -10.96 23.90 -6.36
CA CYS A 13 -10.62 23.90 -4.94
C CYS A 13 -9.21 23.35 -4.75
N GLU A 14 -8.51 23.87 -3.76
CA GLU A 14 -7.18 23.37 -3.40
C GLU A 14 -7.30 22.16 -2.48
N PHE A 15 -6.33 21.24 -2.54
CA PHE A 15 -6.37 20.01 -1.73
C PHE A 15 -6.46 20.31 -0.22
N GLN A 16 -5.81 21.38 0.24
CA GLN A 16 -5.81 21.79 1.65
C GLN A 16 -7.21 22.12 2.18
N GLU A 17 -8.12 22.59 1.33
CA GLU A 17 -9.50 22.91 1.72
C GLU A 17 -10.31 21.64 1.97
N VAL A 18 -10.05 20.60 1.16
CA VAL A 18 -10.83 19.35 1.15
C VAL A 18 -10.22 18.29 2.08
N GLU A 19 -8.91 18.35 2.31
CA GLU A 19 -8.16 17.44 3.17
C GLU A 19 -8.80 17.23 4.55
N PRO A 20 -9.11 18.27 5.36
CA PRO A 20 -9.64 18.05 6.72
C PRO A 20 -10.98 17.31 6.72
N VAL A 21 -11.84 17.60 5.74
CA VAL A 21 -13.14 16.92 5.60
C VAL A 21 -12.94 15.46 5.24
N LEU A 22 -12.08 15.17 4.25
CA LEU A 22 -11.77 13.81 3.84
C LEU A 22 -11.08 13.01 4.95
N THR A 23 -10.21 13.63 5.73
CA THR A 23 -9.57 13.00 6.90
C THR A 23 -10.58 12.63 7.97
N GLN A 24 -11.58 13.48 8.24
CA GLN A 24 -12.66 13.15 9.17
C GLN A 24 -13.48 11.95 8.68
N VAL A 25 -13.81 11.91 7.39
CA VAL A 25 -14.50 10.76 6.78
C VAL A 25 -13.65 9.50 6.88
N ALA A 26 -12.36 9.60 6.56
CA ALA A 26 -11.42 8.49 6.62
C ALA A 26 -11.32 7.88 8.02
N LYS A 27 -11.33 8.71 9.07
CA LYS A 27 -11.31 8.25 10.47
C LYS A 27 -12.57 7.49 10.89
N LYS A 28 -13.71 7.74 10.25
CA LYS A 28 -14.98 7.06 10.55
C LYS A 28 -15.11 5.70 9.86
N LEU A 29 -14.27 5.41 8.86
CA LEU A 29 -14.33 4.14 8.13
C LEU A 29 -13.78 2.98 8.99
N PRO A 30 -14.34 1.76 8.86
CA PRO A 30 -13.92 0.59 9.64
C PRO A 30 -12.58 -0.02 9.16
N PHE A 31 -11.85 0.67 8.28
CA PHE A 31 -10.58 0.27 7.70
C PHE A 31 -9.67 1.50 7.52
N PRO A 32 -8.34 1.32 7.50
CA PRO A 32 -7.42 2.44 7.34
C PRO A 32 -7.64 3.08 5.97
N ALA A 33 -7.92 4.38 5.96
CA ALA A 33 -8.08 5.20 4.77
C ALA A 33 -7.29 6.50 4.94
N GLN A 34 -6.85 7.08 3.82
CA GLN A 34 -6.08 8.32 3.80
C GLN A 34 -6.62 9.22 2.69
N ALA A 35 -6.73 10.51 2.98
CA ALA A 35 -6.99 11.52 1.97
C ALA A 35 -5.74 11.69 1.11
N VAL A 36 -5.87 11.52 -0.21
CA VAL A 36 -4.75 11.62 -1.16
C VAL A 36 -5.17 12.47 -2.35
N SER A 37 -4.26 13.32 -2.79
CA SER A 37 -4.33 14.04 -4.07
C SER A 37 -3.69 13.20 -5.19
N LYS A 38 -3.92 13.60 -6.44
CA LYS A 38 -3.28 12.96 -7.61
C LYS A 38 -1.76 12.99 -7.53
N GLU A 39 -1.21 14.10 -7.08
CA GLU A 39 0.23 14.33 -6.96
C GLU A 39 0.83 13.54 -5.80
N SER A 40 0.24 13.64 -4.60
CA SER A 40 0.69 12.89 -3.43
C SER A 40 0.61 11.36 -3.64
N LEU A 41 -0.41 10.87 -4.35
CA LEU A 41 -0.50 9.45 -4.72
C LEU A 41 0.63 9.04 -5.68
N ARG A 42 0.98 9.90 -6.64
CA ARG A 42 2.10 9.65 -7.57
C ARG A 42 3.42 9.62 -6.82
N GLU A 43 3.66 10.60 -5.95
CA GLU A 43 4.86 10.64 -5.11
C GLU A 43 4.97 9.44 -4.18
N ALA A 44 3.87 9.01 -3.55
CA ALA A 44 3.87 7.83 -2.69
C ALA A 44 4.28 6.57 -3.46
N ARG A 45 3.74 6.38 -4.68
CA ARG A 45 4.11 5.25 -5.55
C ARG A 45 5.58 5.31 -5.96
N GLU A 46 6.09 6.51 -6.23
CA GLU A 46 7.50 6.70 -6.58
C GLU A 46 8.42 6.45 -5.39
N LYS A 47 8.09 6.96 -4.20
CA LYS A 47 8.82 6.69 -2.95
C LYS A 47 8.89 5.19 -2.65
N ILE A 48 7.81 4.44 -2.85
CA ILE A 48 7.82 2.97 -2.70
C ILE A 48 8.78 2.32 -3.68
N LYS A 49 8.72 2.68 -4.97
CA LYS A 49 9.65 2.16 -5.99
C LYS A 49 11.10 2.49 -5.67
N GLN A 50 11.38 3.72 -5.27
CA GLN A 50 12.72 4.16 -4.89
C GLN A 50 13.25 3.39 -3.68
N ARG A 51 12.41 3.13 -2.67
CA ARG A 51 12.77 2.28 -1.53
C ARG A 51 13.06 0.83 -1.94
N GLU A 52 12.28 0.28 -2.87
CA GLU A 52 12.53 -1.07 -3.38
C GLU A 52 13.84 -1.17 -4.17
N LEU A 53 14.16 -0.14 -4.97
CA LEU A 53 15.41 -0.07 -5.75
C LEU A 53 16.63 0.16 -4.86
N ASN A 54 16.51 1.03 -3.85
CA ASN A 54 17.60 1.41 -2.96
C ASN A 54 17.72 0.48 -1.74
N ASN A 55 16.97 -0.62 -1.71
CA ASN A 55 17.03 -1.58 -0.61
C ASN A 55 18.42 -2.23 -0.54
N GLN A 56 19.16 -1.92 0.53
CA GLN A 56 20.49 -2.48 0.79
C GLN A 56 20.44 -3.94 1.26
N ASN A 57 19.29 -4.41 1.72
CA ASN A 57 19.15 -5.79 2.16
C ASN A 57 19.15 -6.73 0.95
N PRO A 58 20.14 -7.65 0.83
CA PRO A 58 20.20 -8.61 -0.27
C PRO A 58 19.07 -9.65 -0.25
N TRP A 59 18.35 -9.73 0.88
CA TRP A 59 17.26 -10.66 1.12
C TRP A 59 15.91 -9.96 0.98
N THR A 60 15.25 -10.19 -0.16
CA THR A 60 13.87 -9.72 -0.39
C THR A 60 12.87 -10.85 -0.15
N PHE A 61 11.71 -10.52 0.40
CA PHE A 61 10.63 -11.49 0.64
C PHE A 61 10.24 -12.23 -0.64
N LYS A 62 10.08 -11.49 -1.75
CA LYS A 62 9.81 -12.06 -3.08
C LYS A 62 10.82 -13.16 -3.42
N ARG A 63 12.12 -12.91 -3.24
CA ARG A 63 13.18 -13.88 -3.56
C ARG A 63 13.09 -15.14 -2.70
N ILE A 64 12.91 -14.97 -1.38
CA ILE A 64 12.82 -16.07 -0.41
C ILE A 64 11.60 -16.95 -0.71
N ALA A 65 10.42 -16.35 -0.83
CA ALA A 65 9.17 -17.05 -1.05
C ALA A 65 9.10 -17.73 -2.42
N SER A 66 9.52 -17.03 -3.49
CA SER A 66 9.51 -17.61 -4.84
C SER A 66 10.46 -18.80 -4.97
N ARG A 67 11.64 -18.77 -4.33
CA ARG A 67 12.61 -19.88 -4.40
C ARG A 67 12.38 -20.96 -3.34
N ASN A 68 11.33 -20.83 -2.51
CA ASN A 68 11.08 -21.72 -1.37
C ASN A 68 12.34 -21.92 -0.49
N MET A 69 13.07 -20.83 -0.22
CA MET A 69 14.27 -20.91 0.59
C MET A 69 13.91 -21.40 1.99
N LEU A 70 14.71 -22.30 2.56
CA LEU A 70 14.49 -22.89 3.89
C LEU A 70 13.13 -23.58 4.07
N GLY A 71 12.44 -23.97 2.99
CA GLY A 71 11.13 -24.62 3.07
C GLY A 71 10.00 -23.71 3.56
N CYS A 72 10.16 -22.39 3.43
CA CYS A 72 9.19 -21.40 3.94
C CYS A 72 7.76 -21.59 3.41
N ARG A 73 7.56 -22.18 2.21
CA ARG A 73 6.22 -22.46 1.63
C ARG A 73 5.33 -23.36 2.47
N LYS A 74 5.90 -24.10 3.44
CA LYS A 74 5.10 -24.84 4.43
C LYS A 74 4.23 -23.91 5.30
N TYR A 75 4.66 -22.66 5.50
CA TYR A 75 4.06 -21.70 6.43
C TYR A 75 3.41 -20.50 5.75
N ILE A 76 3.69 -20.26 4.45
CA ILE A 76 3.13 -19.14 3.69
C ILE A 76 2.11 -19.62 2.66
N SER A 77 1.12 -18.78 2.37
CA SER A 77 0.11 -19.05 1.36
C SER A 77 0.62 -18.76 -0.04
N ALA A 78 0.00 -19.40 -1.05
CA ALA A 78 0.27 -19.07 -2.45
C ALA A 78 -0.02 -17.58 -2.76
N PHE A 79 -0.98 -16.97 -2.07
CA PHE A 79 -1.29 -15.55 -2.19
C PHE A 79 -0.14 -14.66 -1.72
N ASP A 80 0.67 -15.09 -0.75
CA ASP A 80 1.81 -14.30 -0.26
C ASP A 80 2.91 -14.19 -1.33
N ILE A 81 3.06 -15.22 -2.16
CA ILE A 81 3.99 -15.22 -3.30
C ILE A 81 3.52 -14.22 -4.35
N LEU A 82 2.22 -14.22 -4.67
CA LEU A 82 1.61 -13.28 -5.63
C LEU A 82 1.71 -11.84 -5.15
N ASN A 83 1.36 -11.61 -3.89
CA ASN A 83 1.30 -10.30 -3.25
C ASN A 83 2.66 -9.82 -2.71
N LYS A 84 3.72 -10.64 -2.83
CA LYS A 84 5.09 -10.35 -2.41
C LYS A 84 5.17 -9.93 -0.93
N GLY A 85 4.30 -10.47 -0.09
CA GLY A 85 4.26 -10.16 1.35
C GLY A 85 3.70 -8.79 1.72
N ARG A 86 3.10 -8.04 0.77
CA ARG A 86 2.48 -6.72 1.05
C ARG A 86 1.14 -6.81 1.78
N TYR A 87 0.55 -8.00 1.88
CA TYR A 87 -0.81 -8.20 2.35
C TYR A 87 -0.84 -9.27 3.43
N TRP A 88 -1.62 -9.02 4.48
CA TRP A 88 -1.98 -10.02 5.49
C TRP A 88 -3.48 -10.00 5.72
N GLY A 89 -4.18 -10.96 5.12
CA GLY A 89 -5.65 -10.98 5.09
C GLY A 89 -6.20 -9.67 4.50
N LYS A 90 -6.94 -8.90 5.30
CA LYS A 90 -7.51 -7.60 4.89
C LYS A 90 -6.57 -6.39 5.04
N ARG A 91 -5.41 -6.57 5.67
CA ARG A 91 -4.48 -5.47 5.97
C ARG A 91 -3.45 -5.36 4.85
N CYS A 92 -3.22 -4.13 4.38
CA CYS A 92 -2.14 -3.78 3.47
C CYS A 92 -0.99 -3.19 4.28
N LEU A 93 0.23 -3.64 4.04
CA LEU A 93 1.44 -3.08 4.62
C LEU A 93 1.99 -2.02 3.65
N PRO A 94 2.24 -0.78 4.13
CA PRO A 94 2.70 0.33 3.30
C PRO A 94 4.14 0.18 2.80
#